data_AF-A0A956B9K3-F1
#
_entry.id   AF-A0A956B9K3-F1
#
_cell.length_a   1.000
_cell.length_b   1.000
_cell.length_c   1.000
_cell.angle_alpha   90.00
_cell.angle_beta   90.00
_cell.angle_gamma   90.00
#
_symmetry.space_group_name_H-M   'P 1'
#
loop_
_entity.id
_entity.type
_entity.pdbx_description
1 polymer ?
#
loop_
_entity_poly.entity_id
_entity_poly.type
_entity_poly.pdbx_seq_one_letter_code
_entity_poly.pdbx_strand_id
1 'polypeptide(L)'
;MKRAALLLTALCAACAGEPAVDSGVPDTGARTDSGLDAGQDAGEPDAAPDAGAPDSGPTDAEPTDAGEVDAGLEGEQVLVVVALDGAPVEGAVVLQGGSLTHTLTDARGWAVLTLDDTIVGDALIIASHPEAREGVGTPPAARPGRTTIELLRYDRSDYVDYRFQDPGEPDRRPTTAQCAHCHRTLSADWFPSPHRTSASNLTVHDLYAGAASAYASEAACLAAGGRWVDGRRPGGGRGMGCYKGDGLLPALNPFCTEAPCEGPLAELGECADCHAPGIDGDLGGRDLLEAEGLAYEYGVHCDVCHRVESVSPADPRPGVGGRLGLMRPSEPGSPALGAGGRLPLTFGPSHDSPNPRMGLVQRDHFRQGAICAGCHQLDVAVKVPGQALDPNRWPQGVLPVQSTYLEWQAGALADAPCQSCHMPPAAERANGADLQLTGDAEAGIQGGWYRPPGAVRQHAWFGPRQPASRMLELAAAVFIQHQVAN
;
A
#
# COMPACT_ATOMS: atom_id res chain seq x y z
N MET A 1 -24.12 14.81 20.76
CA MET A 1 -23.02 13.96 21.27
C MET A 1 -23.44 12.66 22.00
N LYS A 2 -24.69 12.18 21.96
CA LYS A 2 -25.12 10.94 22.67
C LYS A 2 -25.64 9.78 21.79
N ARG A 3 -25.57 9.88 20.45
CA ARG A 3 -26.11 8.86 19.53
C ARG A 3 -25.08 7.93 18.87
N ALA A 4 -23.78 8.24 18.93
CA ALA A 4 -22.72 7.40 18.34
C ALA A 4 -22.35 6.15 19.17
N ALA A 5 -22.75 6.08 20.44
CA ALA A 5 -22.33 5.01 21.35
C ALA A 5 -23.13 3.69 21.20
N LEU A 6 -24.27 3.68 20.49
CA LEU A 6 -25.15 2.51 20.47
C LEU A 6 -24.85 1.51 19.35
N LEU A 7 -24.17 1.93 18.28
CA LEU A 7 -23.78 1.02 17.18
C LEU A 7 -22.53 0.19 17.50
N LEU A 8 -21.64 0.70 18.35
CA LEU A 8 -20.34 0.07 18.64
C LEU A 8 -20.48 -1.22 19.48
N THR A 9 -21.54 -1.34 20.29
CA THR A 9 -21.70 -2.44 21.25
C THR A 9 -22.12 -3.76 20.60
N ALA A 10 -22.76 -3.74 19.43
CA ALA A 10 -23.20 -4.95 18.73
C ALA A 10 -22.08 -5.60 17.90
N LEU A 11 -21.04 -4.86 17.49
CA LEU A 11 -19.93 -5.38 16.69
C LEU A 11 -18.85 -6.12 17.51
N CYS A 12 -18.76 -5.92 18.83
CA CYS A 12 -17.71 -6.53 19.65
C CYS A 12 -17.93 -8.01 20.01
N ALA A 13 -19.15 -8.55 19.85
CA ALA A 13 -19.48 -9.89 20.32
C ALA A 13 -19.13 -11.03 19.34
N ALA A 14 -18.82 -10.73 18.08
CA ALA A 14 -18.61 -11.76 17.04
C ALA A 14 -17.15 -12.21 16.87
N CYS A 15 -16.16 -11.49 17.43
CA CYS A 15 -14.75 -11.70 17.09
C CYS A 15 -13.89 -12.33 18.22
N ALA A 16 -14.50 -12.88 19.28
CA ALA A 16 -13.78 -13.42 20.45
C ALA A 16 -13.75 -14.97 20.48
N GLY A 17 -13.71 -15.63 19.32
CA GLY A 17 -13.49 -17.06 19.24
C GLY A 17 -12.00 -17.39 19.47
N GLU A 18 -11.64 -17.90 20.64
CA GLU A 18 -10.32 -18.49 20.89
C GLU A 18 -10.12 -19.70 19.95
N PRO A 19 -9.02 -19.79 19.19
CA PRO A 19 -8.76 -20.99 18.40
C PRO A 19 -8.28 -22.12 19.32
N ALA A 20 -9.00 -23.24 19.27
CA ALA A 20 -8.52 -24.51 19.80
C ALA A 20 -7.26 -24.94 19.04
N VAL A 21 -6.20 -25.23 19.77
CA VAL A 21 -4.94 -25.75 19.23
C VAL A 21 -5.18 -27.18 18.75
N ASP A 22 -5.19 -27.40 17.43
CA ASP A 22 -5.20 -28.74 16.84
C ASP A 22 -3.77 -29.13 16.41
N SER A 23 -3.37 -30.32 16.85
CA SER A 23 -2.04 -30.87 16.72
C SER A 23 -1.96 -31.84 15.55
N GLY A 24 -1.44 -31.37 14.41
CA GLY A 24 -0.54 -32.10 13.53
C GLY A 24 -1.09 -33.21 12.63
N VAL A 25 -0.96 -33.01 11.32
CA VAL A 25 -0.69 -34.08 10.31
C VAL A 25 0.15 -33.46 9.19
N PRO A 26 1.23 -34.12 8.69
CA PRO A 26 1.93 -33.67 7.50
C PRO A 26 1.27 -34.23 6.24
N ASP A 27 0.90 -33.37 5.30
CA ASP A 27 0.36 -33.80 4.00
C ASP A 27 1.42 -33.68 2.90
N THR A 28 1.75 -34.82 2.31
CA THR A 28 2.61 -34.98 1.14
C THR A 28 1.71 -35.17 -0.09
N GLY A 29 1.53 -34.13 -0.89
CA GLY A 29 0.68 -34.19 -2.08
C GLY A 29 1.21 -33.37 -3.24
N ALA A 30 1.89 -34.03 -4.16
CA ALA A 30 2.24 -33.51 -5.47
C ALA A 30 0.99 -33.07 -6.25
N ARG A 31 1.00 -31.86 -6.82
CA ARG A 31 -0.03 -31.42 -7.78
C ARG A 31 0.52 -31.45 -9.20
N THR A 32 -0.22 -32.12 -10.05
CA THR A 32 -0.03 -32.29 -11.49
C THR A 32 -0.47 -31.04 -12.24
N ASP A 33 0.30 -30.76 -13.28
CA ASP A 33 0.12 -29.75 -14.32
C ASP A 33 -1.15 -30.02 -15.15
N SER A 34 -2.00 -29.01 -15.33
CA SER A 34 -3.08 -29.04 -16.31
C SER A 34 -3.14 -27.71 -17.03
N GLY A 35 -2.69 -27.73 -18.29
CA GLY A 35 -2.67 -26.60 -19.19
C GLY A 35 -4.06 -26.04 -19.48
N LEU A 36 -4.10 -24.74 -19.79
CA LEU A 36 -5.28 -24.07 -20.30
C LEU A 36 -4.95 -23.35 -21.61
N ASP A 37 -5.90 -23.54 -22.50
CA ASP A 37 -5.99 -23.22 -23.91
C ASP A 37 -6.32 -21.73 -24.10
N ALA A 38 -5.73 -21.11 -25.12
CA ALA A 38 -5.84 -19.69 -25.42
C ALA A 38 -7.02 -19.42 -26.37
N GLY A 39 -8.07 -18.77 -25.85
CA GLY A 39 -9.14 -18.19 -26.66
C GLY A 39 -8.96 -16.68 -26.80
N GLN A 40 -8.64 -16.22 -28.00
CA GLN A 40 -8.65 -14.81 -28.41
C GLN A 40 -10.05 -14.44 -28.89
N ASP A 41 -10.60 -13.33 -28.42
CA ASP A 41 -11.63 -12.57 -29.14
C ASP A 41 -11.42 -11.08 -28.86
N ALA A 42 -11.14 -10.32 -29.91
CA ALA A 42 -10.91 -8.89 -29.89
C ALA A 42 -12.12 -8.19 -30.51
N GLY A 43 -12.83 -7.40 -29.71
CA GLY A 43 -13.85 -6.47 -30.18
C GLY A 43 -13.32 -5.05 -30.16
N GLU A 44 -13.36 -4.39 -31.32
CA GLU A 44 -13.13 -2.94 -31.51
C GLU A 44 -14.23 -2.11 -30.82
N PRO A 45 -13.94 -0.86 -30.42
CA PRO A 45 -14.99 0.15 -30.29
C PRO A 45 -14.83 1.29 -31.32
N ASP A 46 -15.97 1.59 -31.93
CA ASP A 46 -16.27 2.69 -32.84
C ASP A 46 -16.22 4.09 -32.18
N ALA A 47 -16.09 5.11 -33.02
CA ALA A 47 -15.83 6.50 -32.68
C ALA A 47 -17.07 7.44 -32.63
N ALA A 48 -16.93 8.49 -31.80
CA ALA A 48 -17.43 9.88 -31.91
C ALA A 48 -18.95 10.17 -31.71
N PRO A 49 -19.43 11.43 -31.52
CA PRO A 49 -18.73 12.75 -31.48
C PRO A 49 -19.20 13.77 -30.39
N ASP A 50 -18.45 14.88 -30.32
CA ASP A 50 -18.80 16.32 -30.13
C ASP A 50 -20.03 16.75 -29.30
N ALA A 51 -19.80 17.60 -28.29
CA ALA A 51 -20.84 18.39 -27.63
C ALA A 51 -20.31 19.78 -27.22
N GLY A 52 -20.95 20.82 -27.75
CA GLY A 52 -20.61 22.22 -27.57
C GLY A 52 -20.95 22.80 -26.20
N ALA A 53 -20.29 23.93 -25.91
CA ALA A 53 -20.47 24.73 -24.71
C ALA A 53 -21.71 25.64 -24.77
N PRO A 54 -22.36 25.90 -23.62
CA PRO A 54 -23.11 27.13 -23.44
C PRO A 54 -22.59 28.01 -22.28
N ASP A 55 -22.47 29.28 -22.67
CA ASP A 55 -22.66 30.56 -21.96
C ASP A 55 -23.07 30.56 -20.48
N SER A 56 -22.38 31.39 -19.69
CA SER A 56 -22.60 31.59 -18.24
C SER A 56 -22.93 33.05 -17.94
N GLY A 57 -24.16 33.30 -17.51
CA GLY A 57 -24.59 34.56 -16.88
C GLY A 57 -24.98 34.31 -15.42
N PRO A 58 -24.74 35.26 -14.49
CA PRO A 58 -25.06 35.07 -13.07
C PRO A 58 -26.51 35.44 -12.79
N THR A 59 -27.23 34.56 -12.09
CA THR A 59 -28.53 34.88 -11.47
C THR A 59 -28.42 34.69 -9.96
N ASP A 60 -28.58 35.80 -9.25
CA ASP A 60 -28.74 35.86 -7.80
C ASP A 60 -30.09 35.23 -7.39
N ALA A 61 -30.06 34.22 -6.54
CA ALA A 61 -31.25 33.64 -5.92
C ALA A 61 -31.06 33.53 -4.40
N GLU A 62 -31.99 34.14 -3.68
CA GLU A 62 -32.15 34.07 -2.22
C GLU A 62 -32.50 32.65 -1.74
N PRO A 63 -32.26 32.31 -0.46
CA PRO A 63 -32.37 30.95 0.04
C PRO A 63 -33.83 30.53 0.21
N THR A 64 -34.32 29.72 -0.73
CA THR A 64 -35.60 29.01 -0.62
C THR A 64 -35.49 27.86 0.38
N ASP A 65 -36.45 27.84 1.29
CA ASP A 65 -36.74 26.80 2.27
C ASP A 65 -36.80 25.42 1.60
N ALA A 66 -36.09 24.44 2.19
CA ALA A 66 -35.92 23.09 1.64
C ALA A 66 -37.21 22.27 1.78
N GLY A 67 -38.18 22.55 0.92
CA GLY A 67 -39.33 21.65 0.71
C GLY A 67 -38.83 20.27 0.28
N GLU A 68 -39.49 19.22 0.78
CA GLU A 68 -39.32 17.84 0.35
C GLU A 68 -39.37 17.76 -1.17
N VAL A 69 -38.21 17.68 -1.80
CA VAL A 69 -38.12 17.44 -3.24
C VAL A 69 -38.33 15.95 -3.42
N ASP A 70 -39.55 15.57 -3.80
CA ASP A 70 -39.81 14.30 -4.46
C ASP A 70 -38.96 14.30 -5.74
N ALA A 71 -37.74 13.75 -5.64
CA ALA A 71 -36.72 13.83 -6.69
C ALA A 71 -37.07 12.98 -7.94
N GLY A 72 -38.36 12.69 -8.17
CA GLY A 72 -38.81 11.81 -9.25
C GLY A 72 -38.16 10.43 -9.19
N LEU A 73 -37.93 9.91 -7.98
CA LEU A 73 -37.32 8.59 -7.80
C LEU A 73 -38.29 7.51 -8.29
N GLU A 74 -37.77 6.53 -9.02
CA GLU A 74 -38.56 5.41 -9.56
C GLU A 74 -37.96 4.06 -9.13
N GLY A 75 -38.84 3.09 -8.84
CA GLY A 75 -38.45 1.70 -8.57
C GLY A 75 -37.50 1.54 -7.37
N GLU A 76 -36.34 0.92 -7.63
CA GLU A 76 -35.32 0.54 -6.64
C GLU A 76 -34.33 1.68 -6.29
N GLN A 77 -34.67 2.92 -6.64
CA GLN A 77 -33.81 4.08 -6.40
C GLN A 77 -33.85 4.56 -4.94
N VAL A 78 -32.68 4.94 -4.44
CA VAL A 78 -32.48 5.54 -3.13
C VAL A 78 -31.78 6.88 -3.29
N LEU A 79 -32.37 7.93 -2.72
CA LEU A 79 -31.68 9.20 -2.51
C LEU A 79 -30.76 9.09 -1.31
N VAL A 80 -29.46 9.20 -1.54
CA VAL A 80 -28.41 9.19 -0.53
C VAL A 80 -27.98 10.63 -0.29
N VAL A 81 -28.06 11.06 0.96
CA VAL A 81 -27.53 12.37 1.40
C VAL A 81 -26.26 12.12 2.18
N VAL A 82 -25.14 12.67 1.71
CA VAL A 82 -23.83 12.55 2.36
C VAL A 82 -23.46 13.88 2.98
N ALA A 83 -23.05 13.82 4.25
CA ALA A 83 -22.47 14.95 4.95
C ALA A 83 -21.04 14.60 5.41
N LEU A 84 -20.16 15.60 5.44
CA LEU A 84 -18.83 15.54 6.01
C LEU A 84 -18.77 16.51 7.20
N ASP A 85 -18.58 15.97 8.39
CA ASP A 85 -18.60 16.71 9.66
C ASP A 85 -19.88 17.58 9.83
N GLY A 86 -21.03 17.04 9.40
CA GLY A 86 -22.35 17.64 9.51
C GLY A 86 -22.72 18.63 8.39
N ALA A 87 -21.84 18.89 7.43
CA ALA A 87 -22.11 19.73 6.27
C ALA A 87 -22.26 18.90 4.99
N PRO A 88 -23.15 19.25 4.04
CA PRO A 88 -23.21 18.56 2.75
C PRO A 88 -21.86 18.57 2.03
N VAL A 89 -21.53 17.45 1.37
CA VAL A 89 -20.26 17.31 0.65
C VAL A 89 -20.48 16.93 -0.81
N GLU A 90 -19.92 17.70 -1.73
CA GLU A 90 -19.90 17.43 -3.17
C GLU A 90 -18.78 16.44 -3.53
N GLY A 91 -18.99 15.61 -4.56
CA GLY A 91 -17.96 14.72 -5.09
C GLY A 91 -17.65 13.51 -4.21
N ALA A 92 -18.44 13.24 -3.17
CA ALA A 92 -18.34 11.97 -2.45
C ALA A 92 -18.82 10.83 -3.35
N VAL A 93 -18.05 9.74 -3.40
CA VAL A 93 -18.40 8.53 -4.13
C VAL A 93 -19.44 7.77 -3.32
N VAL A 94 -20.57 7.43 -3.95
CA VAL A 94 -21.67 6.67 -3.34
C VAL A 94 -21.93 5.42 -4.15
N LEU A 95 -21.93 4.26 -3.49
CA LEU A 95 -22.18 2.96 -4.10
C LEU A 95 -22.86 1.99 -3.14
N GLN A 96 -23.44 0.91 -3.68
CA GLN A 96 -23.78 -0.27 -2.90
C GLN A 96 -22.51 -1.11 -2.71
N GLY A 97 -22.28 -1.66 -1.50
CA GLY A 97 -21.16 -2.56 -1.26
C GLY A 97 -21.15 -3.73 -2.23
N GLY A 98 -19.99 -4.03 -2.83
CA GLY A 98 -19.86 -5.07 -3.87
C GLY A 98 -20.22 -4.62 -5.28
N SER A 99 -20.85 -3.45 -5.45
CA SER A 99 -21.11 -2.89 -6.78
C SER A 99 -19.83 -2.34 -7.42
N LEU A 100 -19.75 -2.43 -8.75
CA LEU A 100 -18.75 -1.73 -9.56
C LEU A 100 -19.23 -0.36 -10.02
N THR A 101 -20.53 -0.11 -9.92
CA THR A 101 -21.14 1.16 -10.29
C THR A 101 -21.21 2.07 -9.08
N HIS A 102 -20.96 3.35 -9.31
CA HIS A 102 -21.07 4.39 -8.31
C HIS A 102 -21.67 5.65 -8.93
N THR A 103 -22.07 6.55 -8.07
CA THR A 103 -22.47 7.92 -8.42
C THR A 103 -21.70 8.90 -7.53
N LEU A 104 -21.72 10.17 -7.89
CA LEU A 104 -21.10 11.24 -7.12
C LEU A 104 -22.18 12.12 -6.50
N THR A 105 -21.92 12.64 -5.31
CA THR A 105 -22.79 13.64 -4.71
C THR A 105 -22.68 14.99 -5.41
N ASP A 106 -23.79 15.70 -5.57
CA ASP A 106 -23.83 17.10 -6.03
C ASP A 106 -23.48 18.09 -4.90
N ALA A 107 -23.54 19.40 -5.18
CA ALA A 107 -23.30 20.48 -4.22
C ALA A 107 -24.21 20.47 -2.98
N ARG A 108 -25.35 19.75 -3.02
CA ARG A 108 -26.26 19.56 -1.89
C ARG A 108 -25.93 18.30 -1.09
N GLY A 109 -24.88 17.57 -1.47
CA GLY A 109 -24.52 16.27 -0.90
C GLY A 109 -25.43 15.14 -1.37
N TRP A 110 -26.14 15.30 -2.49
CA TRP A 110 -27.15 14.34 -2.92
C TRP A 110 -26.62 13.44 -4.03
N ALA A 111 -26.91 12.14 -3.91
CA ALA A 111 -26.62 11.11 -4.89
C ALA A 111 -27.85 10.21 -5.04
N VAL A 112 -28.20 9.81 -6.27
CA VAL A 112 -29.24 8.81 -6.53
C VAL A 112 -28.57 7.49 -6.91
N LEU A 113 -28.88 6.44 -6.15
CA LEU A 113 -28.33 5.11 -6.33
C LEU A 113 -29.45 4.11 -6.63
N THR A 114 -29.28 3.29 -7.65
CA THR A 114 -30.15 2.12 -7.89
C THR A 114 -29.53 0.92 -7.20
N LEU A 115 -30.31 0.23 -6.36
CA LEU A 115 -29.84 -0.97 -5.66
C LEU A 115 -29.98 -2.22 -6.54
N ASP A 116 -28.98 -3.10 -6.46
CA ASP A 116 -28.92 -4.40 -7.10
C ASP A 116 -29.12 -5.49 -6.04
N ASP A 117 -30.26 -6.18 -6.10
CA ASP A 117 -30.63 -7.25 -5.16
C ASP A 117 -29.95 -8.59 -5.47
N THR A 118 -29.17 -8.67 -6.56
CA THR A 118 -28.40 -9.85 -6.94
C THR A 118 -27.02 -9.90 -6.29
N ILE A 119 -26.55 -8.79 -5.69
CA ILE A 119 -25.28 -8.73 -4.98
C ILE A 119 -25.36 -9.54 -3.67
N VAL A 120 -24.44 -10.50 -3.52
CA VAL A 120 -24.33 -11.34 -2.33
C VAL A 120 -23.71 -10.55 -1.16
N GLY A 121 -24.34 -10.63 0.01
CA GLY A 121 -23.88 -10.01 1.27
C GLY A 121 -24.86 -8.97 1.79
N ASP A 122 -24.44 -8.20 2.80
CA ASP A 122 -25.27 -7.12 3.33
C ASP A 122 -25.52 -6.05 2.25
N ALA A 123 -26.80 -5.72 2.02
CA ALA A 123 -27.20 -4.61 1.14
C ALA A 123 -26.94 -3.28 1.86
N LEU A 124 -25.70 -2.82 1.83
CA LEU A 124 -25.26 -1.57 2.45
C LEU A 124 -24.91 -0.53 1.40
N ILE A 125 -25.20 0.73 1.71
CA ILE A 125 -24.80 1.88 0.91
C ILE A 125 -23.57 2.48 1.57
N ILE A 126 -22.54 2.73 0.80
CA ILE A 126 -21.25 3.22 1.29
C ILE A 126 -20.98 4.56 0.62
N ALA A 127 -20.47 5.50 1.42
CA ALA A 127 -19.94 6.76 0.93
C ALA A 127 -18.44 6.86 1.24
N SER A 128 -17.67 7.33 0.27
CA SER A 128 -16.21 7.50 0.36
C SER A 128 -15.83 8.90 -0.10
N HIS A 129 -14.89 9.53 0.61
CA HIS A 129 -14.38 10.86 0.27
C HIS A 129 -12.88 10.91 0.62
N PRO A 130 -12.02 11.56 -0.18
CA PRO A 130 -10.58 11.58 0.07
C PRO A 130 -10.17 12.14 1.45
N GLU A 131 -11.03 12.95 2.06
CA GLU A 131 -10.76 13.56 3.38
C GLU A 131 -11.31 12.76 4.57
N ALA A 132 -12.03 11.66 4.36
CA ALA A 132 -12.79 11.02 5.42
C ALA A 132 -12.72 9.50 5.35
N ARG A 133 -12.88 8.86 6.51
CA ARG A 133 -13.09 7.41 6.56
C ARG A 133 -14.42 7.07 5.91
N GLU A 134 -14.47 5.93 5.24
CA GLU A 134 -15.70 5.46 4.61
C GLU A 134 -16.85 5.34 5.61
N GLY A 135 -18.03 5.80 5.20
CA GLY A 135 -19.26 5.76 5.99
C GLY A 135 -20.26 4.76 5.42
N VAL A 136 -21.13 4.25 6.28
CA VAL A 136 -22.13 3.23 5.93
C VAL A 136 -23.54 3.75 6.22
N GLY A 137 -24.45 3.55 5.27
CA GLY A 137 -25.88 3.73 5.41
C GLY A 137 -26.63 2.44 5.08
N THR A 138 -27.77 2.25 5.75
CA THR A 138 -28.70 1.16 5.41
C THR A 138 -29.70 1.67 4.37
N PRO A 139 -30.07 0.87 3.36
CA PRO A 139 -31.19 1.16 2.49
C PRO A 139 -32.47 1.43 3.29
N PRO A 140 -33.34 2.36 2.84
CA PRO A 140 -34.64 2.56 3.45
C PRO A 140 -35.52 1.32 3.29
N ALA A 141 -36.41 1.08 4.25
CA ALA A 141 -37.32 -0.07 4.24
C ALA A 141 -38.37 0.01 3.12
N ALA A 142 -38.76 1.22 2.71
CA ALA A 142 -39.62 1.47 1.56
C ALA A 142 -38.80 2.10 0.43
N ARG A 143 -39.07 1.68 -0.81
CA ARG A 143 -38.43 2.17 -2.03
C ARG A 143 -39.49 2.73 -2.99
N PRO A 144 -39.24 3.90 -3.62
CA PRO A 144 -38.07 4.76 -3.43
C PRO A 144 -38.02 5.36 -2.02
N GLY A 145 -36.83 5.73 -1.56
CA GLY A 145 -36.65 6.27 -0.21
C GLY A 145 -35.35 7.05 -0.04
N ARG A 146 -35.13 7.53 1.19
CA ARG A 146 -33.96 8.35 1.54
C ARG A 146 -33.13 7.71 2.64
N THR A 147 -31.82 7.78 2.50
CA THR A 147 -30.85 7.47 3.57
C THR A 147 -29.86 8.62 3.74
N THR A 148 -29.18 8.68 4.89
CA THR A 148 -28.15 9.70 5.17
C THR A 148 -26.91 9.02 5.70
N ILE A 149 -25.75 9.40 5.17
CA ILE A 149 -24.44 8.90 5.58
C ILE A 149 -23.62 10.08 6.08
N GLU A 150 -23.12 9.95 7.30
CA GLU A 150 -22.19 10.90 7.90
C GLU A 150 -20.77 10.38 7.72
N LEU A 151 -19.93 11.18 7.08
CA LEU A 151 -18.49 10.95 6.95
C LEU A 151 -17.75 11.74 8.03
N LEU A 152 -16.76 11.10 8.64
CA LEU A 152 -15.91 11.72 9.64
C LEU A 152 -14.53 12.00 9.03
N ARG A 153 -14.16 13.28 8.98
CA ARG A 153 -12.81 13.69 8.54
C ARG A 153 -11.77 13.09 9.48
N TYR A 154 -10.69 12.56 8.92
CA TYR A 154 -9.55 12.11 9.73
C TYR A 154 -8.63 13.29 10.07
N ASP A 155 -7.98 13.22 11.23
CA ASP A 155 -6.97 14.22 11.60
C ASP A 155 -5.74 14.06 10.68
N ARG A 156 -5.33 15.17 10.06
CA ARG A 156 -4.15 15.23 9.18
C ARG A 156 -2.85 15.53 9.93
N SER A 157 -2.90 15.59 11.26
CA SER A 157 -1.71 15.66 12.09
C SER A 157 -1.00 14.30 12.15
N ASP A 158 0.31 14.32 11.92
CA ASP A 158 1.15 13.13 12.07
C ASP A 158 1.43 12.85 13.56
N TYR A 159 1.31 11.58 13.96
CA TYR A 159 1.56 11.15 15.34
C TYR A 159 2.93 10.49 15.46
N VAL A 160 3.93 11.27 15.87
CA VAL A 160 5.34 10.82 15.96
C VAL A 160 5.56 9.62 16.89
N ASP A 161 4.77 9.52 17.96
CA ASP A 161 4.84 8.40 18.90
C ASP A 161 4.08 7.16 18.42
N TYR A 162 3.51 7.18 17.21
CA TYR A 162 2.91 5.99 16.61
C TYR A 162 3.97 4.91 16.42
N ARG A 163 3.62 3.70 16.86
CA ARG A 163 4.41 2.50 16.65
C ARG A 163 3.81 1.73 15.50
N PHE A 164 4.61 1.40 14.49
CA PHE A 164 4.13 0.59 13.38
C PHE A 164 3.65 -0.78 13.88
N GLN A 165 2.56 -1.27 13.31
CA GLN A 165 1.91 -2.48 13.78
C GLN A 165 2.49 -3.71 13.10
N ASP A 166 2.51 -4.80 13.85
CA ASP A 166 2.86 -6.13 13.36
C ASP A 166 1.87 -6.54 12.25
N PRO A 167 2.32 -6.75 11.00
CA PRO A 167 1.44 -7.16 9.91
C PRO A 167 0.91 -8.59 10.07
N GLY A 168 1.54 -9.40 10.94
CA GLY A 168 1.31 -10.84 11.07
C GLY A 168 2.00 -11.64 9.96
N GLU A 169 2.08 -12.94 10.19
CA GLU A 169 2.74 -13.90 9.30
C GLU A 169 1.77 -14.98 8.81
N PRO A 170 2.13 -15.72 7.74
CA PRO A 170 1.30 -16.82 7.24
C PRO A 170 0.96 -17.90 8.27
N ASP A 171 1.76 -18.05 9.33
CA ASP A 171 1.49 -19.01 10.41
C ASP A 171 1.26 -18.33 11.78
N ARG A 172 1.33 -16.99 11.83
CA ARG A 172 1.22 -16.19 13.07
C ARG A 172 0.28 -15.00 12.86
N ARG A 173 -1.01 -15.22 13.09
CA ARG A 173 -2.08 -14.21 12.94
C ARG A 173 -3.20 -14.31 14.00
N PRO A 174 -2.88 -14.43 15.31
CA PRO A 174 -3.87 -14.69 16.35
C PRO A 174 -4.85 -13.54 16.60
N THR A 175 -4.61 -12.32 16.10
CA THR A 175 -5.43 -11.15 16.44
C THR A 175 -5.82 -10.33 15.23
N THR A 176 -6.98 -9.68 15.30
CA THR A 176 -7.46 -8.70 14.31
C THR A 176 -6.64 -7.41 14.25
N ALA A 177 -5.66 -7.23 15.14
CA ALA A 177 -4.69 -6.14 15.04
C ALA A 177 -3.65 -6.40 13.94
N GLN A 178 -3.48 -7.65 13.51
CA GLN A 178 -2.55 -8.05 12.46
C GLN A 178 -3.29 -8.15 11.12
N CYS A 179 -2.74 -7.51 10.08
CA CYS A 179 -3.32 -7.51 8.75
C CYS A 179 -3.55 -8.94 8.21
N ALA A 180 -2.61 -9.85 8.47
CA ALA A 180 -2.65 -11.24 8.04
C ALA A 180 -3.85 -12.04 8.62
N HIS A 181 -4.51 -11.54 9.66
CA HIS A 181 -5.70 -12.18 10.22
C HIS A 181 -6.84 -12.26 9.19
N CYS A 182 -7.13 -11.15 8.51
CA CYS A 182 -8.14 -11.08 7.45
C CYS A 182 -7.52 -11.22 6.05
N HIS A 183 -6.28 -10.78 5.84
CA HIS A 183 -5.61 -10.73 4.54
C HIS A 183 -4.60 -11.89 4.38
N ARG A 184 -5.08 -13.12 4.49
CA ARG A 184 -4.26 -14.34 4.57
C ARG A 184 -3.47 -14.59 3.28
N THR A 185 -4.12 -14.51 2.12
CA THR A 185 -3.45 -14.75 0.83
C THR A 185 -2.50 -13.61 0.46
N LEU A 186 -2.88 -12.36 0.74
CA LEU A 186 -2.02 -11.20 0.52
C LEU A 186 -0.76 -11.26 1.42
N SER A 187 -0.93 -11.65 2.68
CA SER A 187 0.20 -11.89 3.60
C SER A 187 1.09 -13.04 3.11
N ALA A 188 0.50 -14.13 2.61
CA ALA A 188 1.26 -15.25 2.05
C ALA A 188 2.10 -14.85 0.81
N ASP A 189 1.61 -13.94 -0.03
CA ASP A 189 2.41 -13.41 -1.14
C ASP A 189 3.53 -12.47 -0.66
N TRP A 190 3.21 -11.58 0.30
CA TRP A 190 4.13 -10.53 0.75
C TRP A 190 5.29 -11.10 1.58
N PHE A 191 5.01 -12.10 2.42
CA PHE A 191 6.00 -12.62 3.35
C PHE A 191 7.30 -13.14 2.70
N PRO A 192 7.27 -13.86 1.56
CA PRO A 192 8.50 -14.24 0.85
C PRO A 192 9.06 -13.13 -0.05
N SER A 193 8.44 -11.95 -0.14
CA SER A 193 8.84 -10.89 -1.06
C SER A 193 10.12 -10.16 -0.61
N PRO A 194 10.86 -9.54 -1.55
CA PRO A 194 11.97 -8.66 -1.22
C PRO A 194 11.56 -7.42 -0.42
N HIS A 195 10.29 -6.99 -0.48
CA HIS A 195 9.80 -5.87 0.33
C HIS A 195 9.87 -6.19 1.83
N ARG A 196 9.44 -7.40 2.25
CA ARG A 196 9.58 -7.83 3.65
C ARG A 196 11.02 -7.78 4.12
N THR A 197 11.94 -8.27 3.29
CA THR A 197 13.36 -8.39 3.67
C THR A 197 14.21 -7.16 3.30
N SER A 198 13.58 -6.07 2.89
CA SER A 198 14.29 -4.86 2.42
C SER A 198 15.23 -4.27 3.47
N ALA A 199 14.82 -4.29 4.75
CA ALA A 199 15.63 -3.83 5.89
C ALA A 199 16.60 -4.91 6.43
N SER A 200 16.36 -6.20 6.18
CA SER A 200 17.18 -7.32 6.69
C SER A 200 18.10 -7.95 5.64
N ASN A 201 18.16 -7.37 4.44
CA ASN A 201 19.01 -7.84 3.36
C ASN A 201 20.48 -7.54 3.64
N LEU A 202 21.28 -8.58 3.92
CA LEU A 202 22.69 -8.44 4.25
C LEU A 202 23.52 -7.77 3.15
N THR A 203 23.16 -7.94 1.86
CA THR A 203 23.86 -7.23 0.78
C THR A 203 23.68 -5.72 0.88
N VAL A 204 22.49 -5.26 1.28
CA VAL A 204 22.23 -3.83 1.50
C VAL A 204 23.05 -3.32 2.67
N HIS A 205 23.11 -4.07 3.77
CA HIS A 205 23.92 -3.72 4.94
C HIS A 205 25.43 -3.73 4.67
N ASP A 206 25.92 -4.68 3.88
CA ASP A 206 27.32 -4.72 3.44
C ASP A 206 27.68 -3.46 2.64
N LEU A 207 26.83 -3.07 1.67
CA LEU A 207 27.00 -1.83 0.91
C LEU A 207 26.89 -0.59 1.80
N TYR A 208 25.95 -0.58 2.73
CA TYR A 208 25.67 0.56 3.60
C TYR A 208 26.80 0.81 4.60
N ALA A 209 27.12 -0.19 5.42
CA ALA A 209 28.07 -0.07 6.52
C ALA A 209 29.53 -0.34 6.12
N GLY A 210 29.77 -0.81 4.89
CA GLY A 210 31.06 -1.34 4.46
C GLY A 210 31.46 -2.65 5.15
N ALA A 211 30.44 -3.41 5.57
CA ALA A 211 30.60 -4.74 6.12
C ALA A 211 30.81 -5.76 4.99
N ALA A 212 31.28 -6.95 5.35
CA ALA A 212 31.44 -8.06 4.44
C ALA A 212 30.91 -9.35 5.10
N SER A 213 29.58 -9.45 5.21
CA SER A 213 28.86 -10.52 5.89
C SER A 213 29.19 -11.93 5.38
N ALA A 214 29.68 -12.05 4.15
CA ALA A 214 30.17 -13.31 3.58
C ALA A 214 31.36 -13.92 4.34
N TYR A 215 32.14 -13.12 5.08
CA TYR A 215 33.27 -13.61 5.88
C TYR A 215 32.86 -13.75 7.35
N ALA A 216 32.27 -14.88 7.70
CA ALA A 216 31.70 -15.13 9.03
C ALA A 216 32.73 -15.45 10.13
N SER A 217 34.03 -15.33 9.86
CA SER A 217 35.10 -15.58 10.84
C SER A 217 36.25 -14.59 10.69
N GLU A 218 36.98 -14.40 11.80
CA GLU A 218 38.17 -13.55 11.84
C GLU A 218 39.20 -13.96 10.78
N ALA A 219 39.56 -15.23 10.74
CA ALA A 219 40.55 -15.73 9.78
C ALA A 219 40.14 -15.49 8.32
N ALA A 220 38.87 -15.72 7.97
CA ALA A 220 38.35 -15.47 6.62
C ALA A 220 38.34 -13.97 6.30
N CYS A 221 37.96 -13.14 7.27
CA CYS A 221 37.95 -11.70 7.11
C CYS A 221 39.34 -11.13 6.85
N LEU A 222 40.32 -11.50 7.69
CA LEU A 222 41.71 -11.07 7.55
C LEU A 222 42.32 -11.56 6.23
N ALA A 223 42.03 -12.81 5.83
CA ALA A 223 42.47 -13.35 4.54
C ALA A 223 41.87 -12.59 3.34
N ALA A 224 40.66 -12.04 3.49
CA ALA A 224 40.01 -11.20 2.49
C ALA A 224 40.44 -9.71 2.54
N GLY A 225 41.42 -9.37 3.38
CA GLY A 225 41.91 -8.01 3.58
C GLY A 225 40.97 -7.12 4.40
N GLY A 226 39.99 -7.70 5.09
CA GLY A 226 39.10 -6.98 5.99
C GLY A 226 39.65 -6.88 7.41
N ARG A 227 38.87 -6.23 8.28
CA ARG A 227 39.11 -6.09 9.71
C ARG A 227 38.00 -6.80 10.48
N TRP A 228 38.40 -7.66 11.42
CA TRP A 228 37.47 -8.33 12.33
C TRP A 228 37.36 -7.53 13.61
N VAL A 229 36.27 -6.79 13.76
CA VAL A 229 36.09 -5.81 14.85
C VAL A 229 34.67 -5.84 15.38
N ASP A 230 34.50 -5.42 16.63
CA ASP A 230 33.17 -5.26 17.25
C ASP A 230 32.47 -4.03 16.69
N GLY A 231 31.19 -4.17 16.31
CA GLY A 231 30.39 -3.07 15.79
C GLY A 231 28.88 -3.32 15.87
N ARG A 232 28.10 -2.27 15.57
CA ARG A 232 26.65 -2.33 15.40
C ARG A 232 26.30 -3.36 14.33
N ARG A 233 25.28 -4.16 14.63
CA ARG A 233 24.79 -5.21 13.75
C ARG A 233 23.42 -4.83 13.19
N PRO A 234 23.10 -5.25 11.95
CA PRO A 234 21.75 -5.16 11.43
C PRO A 234 20.74 -5.83 12.39
N GLY A 235 19.62 -5.17 12.66
CA GLY A 235 18.58 -5.67 13.57
C GLY A 235 18.86 -5.43 15.06
N GLY A 236 19.95 -4.73 15.38
CA GLY A 236 20.26 -4.25 16.73
C GLY A 236 21.44 -4.96 17.39
N GLY A 237 21.87 -4.37 18.50
CA GLY A 237 22.99 -4.88 19.30
C GLY A 237 24.37 -4.67 18.68
N ARG A 238 25.37 -5.31 19.31
CA ARG A 238 26.78 -5.26 18.91
C ARG A 238 27.34 -6.67 18.75
N GLY A 239 28.35 -6.81 17.89
CA GLY A 239 29.11 -8.04 17.80
C GLY A 239 30.26 -7.95 16.82
N MET A 240 31.14 -8.95 16.88
CA MET A 240 32.25 -9.10 15.96
C MET A 240 31.75 -9.31 14.52
N GLY A 241 32.31 -8.58 13.58
CA GLY A 241 32.02 -8.71 12.16
C GLY A 241 33.20 -8.33 11.29
N CYS A 242 33.12 -8.72 10.02
CA CYS A 242 34.11 -8.33 9.02
C CYS A 242 33.73 -7.01 8.37
N TYR A 243 34.67 -6.08 8.32
CA TYR A 243 34.54 -4.78 7.65
C TYR A 243 35.70 -4.57 6.69
N LYS A 244 35.41 -4.20 5.45
CA LYS A 244 36.45 -3.96 4.44
C LYS A 244 36.78 -2.47 4.25
N GLY A 245 35.98 -1.58 4.84
CA GLY A 245 36.17 -0.13 4.76
C GLY A 245 35.56 0.51 3.51
N ASP A 246 35.15 -0.29 2.52
CA ASP A 246 34.42 0.17 1.34
C ASP A 246 32.91 0.10 1.61
N GLY A 247 32.22 1.24 1.67
CA GLY A 247 30.77 1.30 1.86
C GLY A 247 30.26 2.74 1.94
N LEU A 248 28.94 2.92 1.97
CA LEU A 248 28.32 4.24 1.97
C LEU A 248 28.70 5.05 3.22
N LEU A 249 28.57 4.46 4.42
CA LEU A 249 28.87 5.16 5.66
C LEU A 249 30.33 5.62 5.74
N PRO A 250 31.35 4.76 5.55
CA PRO A 250 32.74 5.21 5.51
C PRO A 250 33.03 6.24 4.40
N ALA A 251 32.40 6.13 3.23
CA ALA A 251 32.66 7.02 2.10
C ALA A 251 32.07 8.43 2.28
N LEU A 252 30.90 8.55 2.91
CA LEU A 252 30.21 9.83 3.10
C LEU A 252 30.62 10.56 4.39
N ASN A 253 31.18 9.84 5.36
CA ASN A 253 31.50 10.39 6.68
C ASN A 253 33.03 10.41 6.88
N PRO A 254 33.73 11.50 6.53
CA PRO A 254 35.19 11.55 6.49
C PRO A 254 35.86 11.41 7.87
N PHE A 255 35.11 11.59 8.95
CA PHE A 255 35.56 11.31 10.32
C PHE A 255 35.54 9.82 10.65
N CYS A 256 34.92 8.97 9.83
CA CYS A 256 35.01 7.52 9.92
C CYS A 256 36.30 7.01 9.27
N THR A 257 37.44 7.35 9.87
CA THR A 257 38.76 6.94 9.39
C THR A 257 38.99 5.42 9.50
N GLU A 258 38.16 4.73 10.30
CA GLU A 258 38.20 3.28 10.49
C GLU A 258 36.78 2.71 10.56
N ALA A 259 36.53 1.57 9.90
CA ALA A 259 35.27 0.83 10.03
C ALA A 259 35.26 -0.02 11.31
N PRO A 260 34.09 -0.22 11.96
CA PRO A 260 32.77 0.29 11.60
C PRO A 260 32.64 1.81 11.80
N CYS A 261 31.90 2.46 10.91
CA CYS A 261 31.61 3.89 11.01
C CYS A 261 30.56 4.11 12.11
N GLU A 262 31.04 4.35 13.33
CA GLU A 262 30.24 4.53 14.54
C GLU A 262 30.49 5.93 15.11
N GLY A 263 29.46 6.77 15.13
CA GLY A 263 29.56 8.15 15.58
C GLY A 263 28.36 8.97 15.13
N PRO A 264 28.34 10.29 15.40
CA PRO A 264 27.33 11.17 14.81
C PRO A 264 27.52 11.22 13.30
N LEU A 265 26.68 10.49 12.57
CA LEU A 265 26.71 10.41 11.11
C LEU A 265 26.07 11.66 10.52
N ALA A 266 26.78 12.36 9.63
CA ALA A 266 26.27 13.55 8.97
C ALA A 266 25.46 13.18 7.71
N GLU A 267 25.86 12.10 7.04
CA GLU A 267 25.26 11.66 5.78
C GLU A 267 24.95 10.16 5.83
N LEU A 268 23.68 9.83 5.62
CA LEU A 268 23.12 8.49 5.75
C LEU A 268 22.70 7.89 4.40
N GLY A 269 22.84 8.64 3.31
CA GLY A 269 22.49 8.16 1.96
C GLY A 269 21.03 7.81 1.75
N GLU A 270 20.13 8.21 2.66
CA GLU A 270 18.68 8.00 2.59
C GLU A 270 18.26 6.52 2.46
N CYS A 271 19.14 5.59 2.85
CA CYS A 271 18.91 4.16 2.63
C CYS A 271 17.69 3.65 3.41
N ALA A 272 17.52 4.10 4.65
CA ALA A 272 16.40 3.72 5.49
C ALA A 272 15.05 4.22 4.95
N ASP A 273 15.04 5.32 4.20
CA ASP A 273 13.81 5.97 3.72
C ASP A 273 13.02 5.06 2.75
N CYS A 274 13.73 4.14 2.08
CA CYS A 274 13.15 3.13 1.21
C CYS A 274 13.22 1.71 1.78
N HIS A 275 14.30 1.36 2.49
CA HIS A 275 14.54 -0.02 2.94
C HIS A 275 13.97 -0.32 4.32
N ALA A 276 13.85 0.67 5.20
CA ALA A 276 13.30 0.53 6.55
C ALA A 276 12.33 1.70 6.86
N PRO A 277 11.30 1.95 6.03
CA PRO A 277 10.41 3.09 6.19
C PRO A 277 9.54 3.03 7.45
N GLY A 278 9.45 1.85 8.09
CA GLY A 278 8.71 1.61 9.32
C GLY A 278 9.53 1.79 10.61
N ILE A 279 10.67 2.48 10.59
CA ILE A 279 11.38 2.83 11.83
C ILE A 279 10.51 3.82 12.62
N ASP A 280 10.24 3.50 13.89
CA ASP A 280 9.44 4.36 14.77
C ASP A 280 10.09 5.74 15.01
N GLY A 281 9.26 6.73 15.33
CA GLY A 281 9.67 8.11 15.59
C GLY A 281 9.57 9.01 14.36
N ASP A 282 10.60 9.81 14.10
CA ASP A 282 10.61 10.71 12.94
C ASP A 282 10.71 9.92 11.63
N LEU A 283 9.93 10.35 10.62
CA LEU A 283 9.95 9.78 9.28
C LEU A 283 11.11 10.37 8.47
N GLY A 284 11.82 9.50 7.76
CA GLY A 284 12.89 9.90 6.83
C GLY A 284 14.20 10.30 7.49
N GLY A 285 15.29 10.29 6.72
CA GLY A 285 16.62 10.70 7.17
C GLY A 285 17.20 9.82 8.28
N ARG A 286 16.81 8.55 8.35
CA ARG A 286 17.20 7.62 9.44
C ARG A 286 18.42 6.78 9.08
N ASP A 287 19.19 6.38 10.10
CA ASP A 287 20.29 5.43 9.93
C ASP A 287 19.69 4.03 9.73
N LEU A 288 20.10 3.32 8.68
CA LEU A 288 19.56 1.98 8.40
C LEU A 288 19.89 0.98 9.52
N LEU A 289 20.96 1.21 10.28
CA LEU A 289 21.30 0.39 11.46
C LEU A 289 20.43 0.69 12.69
N GLU A 290 19.56 1.70 12.66
CA GLU A 290 18.52 1.91 13.68
C GLU A 290 17.31 1.00 13.48
N ALA A 291 17.20 0.33 12.32
CA ALA A 291 16.16 -0.65 12.10
C ALA A 291 16.34 -1.84 13.05
N GLU A 292 15.40 -1.98 13.97
CA GLU A 292 15.28 -3.09 14.92
C GLU A 292 13.83 -3.61 14.93
N GLY A 293 13.61 -4.79 15.52
CA GLY A 293 12.28 -5.39 15.64
C GLY A 293 11.50 -5.42 14.33
N LEU A 294 10.26 -4.93 14.33
CA LEU A 294 9.37 -4.96 13.16
C LEU A 294 9.96 -4.24 11.94
N ALA A 295 10.61 -3.09 12.14
CA ALA A 295 11.20 -2.33 11.04
C ALA A 295 12.31 -3.12 10.32
N TYR A 296 13.09 -3.90 11.07
CA TYR A 296 14.14 -4.76 10.53
C TYR A 296 13.61 -6.05 9.93
N GLU A 297 12.72 -6.74 10.66
CA GLU A 297 12.18 -8.04 10.28
C GLU A 297 11.28 -7.96 9.05
N TYR A 298 10.51 -6.87 8.94
CA TYR A 298 9.44 -6.70 7.96
C TYR A 298 9.65 -5.57 6.96
N GLY A 299 10.67 -4.71 7.13
CA GLY A 299 11.07 -3.71 6.13
C GLY A 299 9.90 -2.87 5.59
N VAL A 300 9.61 -3.01 4.30
CA VAL A 300 8.41 -2.46 3.66
C VAL A 300 7.24 -3.43 3.89
N HIS A 301 6.37 -3.11 4.84
CA HIS A 301 5.26 -3.96 5.27
C HIS A 301 3.88 -3.29 5.10
N CYS A 302 2.81 -4.04 5.40
CA CYS A 302 1.42 -3.63 5.15
C CYS A 302 1.08 -2.26 5.75
N ASP A 303 1.43 -2.05 7.02
CA ASP A 303 1.18 -0.80 7.75
C ASP A 303 2.12 0.34 7.34
N VAL A 304 3.16 0.11 6.53
CA VAL A 304 3.90 1.20 5.87
C VAL A 304 3.17 1.60 4.59
N CYS A 305 2.98 0.65 3.67
CA CYS A 305 2.41 0.94 2.35
C CYS A 305 0.99 1.51 2.45
N HIS A 306 0.19 0.99 3.37
CA HIS A 306 -1.17 1.46 3.58
C HIS A 306 -1.29 2.65 4.54
N ARG A 307 -0.18 3.33 4.87
CA ARG A 307 -0.17 4.67 5.48
C ARG A 307 0.23 5.76 4.50
N VAL A 308 0.56 5.41 3.25
CA VAL A 308 0.87 6.37 2.19
C VAL A 308 -0.41 7.11 1.80
N GLU A 309 -0.57 8.31 2.38
CA GLU A 309 -1.69 9.22 2.15
C GLU A 309 -1.55 9.97 0.84
N SER A 310 -0.31 10.30 0.46
CA SER A 310 0.01 11.05 -0.76
C SER A 310 1.36 10.64 -1.34
N VAL A 311 1.52 10.92 -2.63
CA VAL A 311 2.76 10.67 -3.38
C VAL A 311 3.14 11.95 -4.11
N SER A 312 4.40 12.34 -3.98
CA SER A 312 4.96 13.53 -4.63
C SER A 312 6.15 13.15 -5.50
N PRO A 313 5.95 12.64 -6.73
CA PRO A 313 7.05 12.13 -7.57
C PRO A 313 8.14 13.17 -7.88
N ALA A 314 7.80 14.46 -7.81
CA ALA A 314 8.72 15.58 -8.02
C ALA A 314 9.61 15.91 -6.81
N ASP A 315 9.32 15.40 -5.61
CA ASP A 315 10.20 15.59 -4.45
C ASP A 315 11.52 14.84 -4.72
N PRO A 316 12.70 15.45 -4.52
CA PRO A 316 13.97 14.74 -4.74
C PRO A 316 14.27 13.70 -3.66
N ARG A 317 13.67 13.80 -2.46
CA ARG A 317 13.96 12.91 -1.32
C ARG A 317 13.17 11.60 -1.46
N PRO A 318 13.83 10.44 -1.48
CA PRO A 318 13.18 9.18 -1.77
C PRO A 318 12.36 8.67 -0.59
N GLY A 319 11.47 7.72 -0.88
CA GLY A 319 10.67 6.99 0.11
C GLY A 319 9.96 7.91 1.10
N VAL A 320 10.03 7.57 2.38
CA VAL A 320 9.41 8.35 3.46
C VAL A 320 10.18 9.63 3.82
N GLY A 321 11.32 9.89 3.17
CA GLY A 321 12.06 11.15 3.28
C GLY A 321 11.41 12.33 2.56
N GLY A 322 10.47 12.06 1.64
CA GLY A 322 9.68 13.12 0.99
C GLY A 322 8.66 12.62 -0.04
N ARG A 323 9.07 11.75 -0.98
CA ARG A 323 8.18 11.30 -2.07
C ARG A 323 6.93 10.54 -1.60
N LEU A 324 7.01 9.82 -0.49
CA LEU A 324 5.88 9.14 0.14
C LEU A 324 5.45 9.93 1.38
N GLY A 325 4.27 10.55 1.30
CA GLY A 325 3.63 11.21 2.44
C GLY A 325 2.90 10.16 3.29
N LEU A 326 3.50 9.74 4.39
CA LEU A 326 2.84 8.84 5.34
C LEU A 326 1.99 9.65 6.34
N MET A 327 0.83 9.10 6.68
CA MET A 327 -0.06 9.65 7.70
C MET A 327 -0.32 8.61 8.77
N ARG A 328 0.17 8.88 9.98
CA ARG A 328 0.00 7.99 11.15
C ARG A 328 -1.21 8.45 11.97
N PRO A 329 -2.01 7.52 12.49
CA PRO A 329 -3.25 7.87 13.16
C PRO A 329 -2.97 8.59 14.48
N SER A 330 -3.48 9.81 14.63
CA SER A 330 -3.29 10.67 15.80
C SER A 330 -4.49 10.70 16.73
N GLU A 331 -5.68 10.50 16.19
CA GLU A 331 -6.94 10.58 16.94
C GLU A 331 -7.05 9.49 18.01
N PRO A 332 -7.45 9.83 19.26
CA PRO A 332 -7.68 8.82 20.30
C PRO A 332 -8.76 7.82 19.90
N GLY A 333 -8.44 6.53 20.01
CA GLY A 333 -9.35 5.44 19.69
C GLY A 333 -9.48 4.44 20.84
N SER A 334 -10.37 3.45 20.66
CA SER A 334 -10.42 2.32 21.57
C SER A 334 -9.23 1.40 21.29
N PRO A 335 -8.47 0.94 22.31
CA PRO A 335 -7.45 -0.10 22.15
C PRO A 335 -8.01 -1.36 21.47
N ALA A 336 -9.31 -1.62 21.68
CA ALA A 336 -9.98 -2.76 21.07
C ALA A 336 -10.07 -2.65 19.55
N LEU A 337 -9.88 -1.49 18.91
CA LEU A 337 -9.93 -1.33 17.45
C LEU A 337 -8.58 -1.55 16.76
N GLY A 338 -7.49 -1.69 17.53
CA GLY A 338 -6.12 -1.80 17.00
C GLY A 338 -5.40 -0.44 16.97
N ALA A 339 -4.41 -0.32 16.07
CA ALA A 339 -3.67 0.91 15.79
C ALA A 339 -3.05 1.62 17.02
N GLY A 340 -2.56 0.86 18.00
CA GLY A 340 -1.92 1.43 19.19
C GLY A 340 -2.84 2.30 20.07
N GLY A 341 -4.15 2.05 20.06
CA GLY A 341 -5.12 2.87 20.80
C GLY A 341 -5.51 4.17 20.11
N ARG A 342 -5.27 4.26 18.79
CA ARG A 342 -5.70 5.35 17.93
C ARG A 342 -6.87 4.91 17.05
N LEU A 343 -7.63 5.85 16.49
CA LEU A 343 -8.64 5.50 15.49
C LEU A 343 -7.92 4.94 14.25
N PRO A 344 -8.29 3.73 13.77
CA PRO A 344 -7.68 3.15 12.57
C PRO A 344 -7.73 4.11 11.37
N LEU A 345 -6.69 4.09 10.52
CA LEU A 345 -6.57 4.99 9.37
C LEU A 345 -5.71 4.35 8.29
N THR A 346 -6.32 3.56 7.43
CA THR A 346 -5.62 2.86 6.36
C THR A 346 -5.95 3.55 5.04
N PHE A 347 -5.00 3.63 4.11
CA PHE A 347 -5.25 4.11 2.75
C PHE A 347 -5.20 2.94 1.77
N GLY A 348 -6.07 2.95 0.76
CA GLY A 348 -6.11 1.87 -0.21
C GLY A 348 -7.00 2.21 -1.42
N PRO A 349 -7.13 1.28 -2.38
CA PRO A 349 -7.78 1.59 -3.64
C PRO A 349 -9.32 1.54 -3.56
N SER A 350 -9.91 0.73 -2.69
CA SER A 350 -11.36 0.47 -2.67
C SER A 350 -12.17 1.64 -2.11
N HIS A 351 -13.42 1.79 -2.56
CA HIS A 351 -14.41 2.76 -2.02
C HIS A 351 -15.47 2.10 -1.11
N ASP A 352 -15.40 0.77 -0.96
CA ASP A 352 -16.39 -0.07 -0.30
C ASP A 352 -15.70 -1.10 0.60
N SER A 353 -14.84 -0.63 1.49
CA SER A 353 -14.25 -1.43 2.55
C SER A 353 -14.35 -0.68 3.90
N PRO A 354 -15.58 -0.44 4.39
CA PRO A 354 -15.85 0.41 5.55
C PRO A 354 -15.57 -0.30 6.89
N ASN A 355 -14.69 -1.30 6.88
CA ASN A 355 -14.39 -2.08 8.06
C ASN A 355 -13.79 -1.13 9.13
N PRO A 356 -14.42 -0.98 10.31
CA PRO A 356 -13.98 -0.02 11.32
C PRO A 356 -12.61 -0.35 11.93
N ARG A 357 -12.09 -1.58 11.72
CA ARG A 357 -10.73 -1.99 12.11
C ARG A 357 -9.66 -1.43 11.17
N MET A 358 -10.04 -1.09 9.94
CA MET A 358 -9.14 -0.48 8.96
C MET A 358 -9.29 1.05 8.98
N GLY A 359 -10.52 1.54 9.08
CA GLY A 359 -10.79 2.98 8.92
C GLY A 359 -10.29 3.47 7.56
N LEU A 360 -10.69 2.75 6.49
CA LEU A 360 -10.17 2.97 5.15
C LEU A 360 -10.52 4.37 4.63
N VAL A 361 -9.56 5.00 3.96
CA VAL A 361 -9.73 6.17 3.12
C VAL A 361 -9.21 5.83 1.73
N GLN A 362 -10.05 6.03 0.72
CA GLN A 362 -9.67 5.67 -0.65
C GLN A 362 -8.60 6.61 -1.22
N ARG A 363 -7.67 6.04 -1.99
CA ARG A 363 -6.60 6.74 -2.72
C ARG A 363 -6.32 6.09 -4.07
N ASP A 364 -6.36 6.89 -5.14
CA ASP A 364 -6.13 6.40 -6.50
C ASP A 364 -4.68 6.05 -6.82
N HIS A 365 -3.71 6.64 -6.12
CA HIS A 365 -2.29 6.32 -6.37
C HIS A 365 -1.94 4.86 -6.09
N PHE A 366 -2.77 4.11 -5.33
CA PHE A 366 -2.62 2.66 -5.18
C PHE A 366 -2.88 1.88 -6.49
N ARG A 367 -3.55 2.49 -7.47
CA ARG A 367 -3.77 1.94 -8.81
C ARG A 367 -2.78 2.45 -9.85
N GLN A 368 -1.88 3.35 -9.48
CA GLN A 368 -0.97 4.04 -10.38
C GLN A 368 0.48 3.70 -10.07
N GLY A 369 1.36 3.72 -11.07
CA GLY A 369 2.80 3.50 -10.85
C GLY A 369 3.46 4.54 -9.94
N ALA A 370 2.79 5.67 -9.67
CA ALA A 370 3.29 6.74 -8.83
C ALA A 370 3.67 6.26 -7.41
N ILE A 371 2.87 5.39 -6.77
CA ILE A 371 3.21 4.86 -5.44
C ILE A 371 4.55 4.12 -5.44
N CYS A 372 4.88 3.43 -6.53
CA CYS A 372 6.15 2.72 -6.69
C CYS A 372 7.31 3.71 -6.90
N ALA A 373 7.06 4.85 -7.57
CA ALA A 373 8.04 5.90 -7.82
C ALA A 373 8.66 6.47 -6.54
N GLY A 374 7.96 6.36 -5.40
CA GLY A 374 8.47 6.79 -4.10
C GLY A 374 9.85 6.21 -3.79
N CYS A 375 10.03 4.91 -4.03
CA CYS A 375 11.30 4.21 -3.80
C CYS A 375 12.01 3.76 -5.08
N HIS A 376 11.29 3.63 -6.21
CA HIS A 376 11.84 3.15 -7.49
C HIS A 376 12.22 4.27 -8.47
N GLN A 377 12.40 5.48 -7.95
CA GLN A 377 13.12 6.56 -8.58
C GLN A 377 14.13 7.06 -7.54
N LEU A 378 15.36 7.39 -7.93
CA LEU A 378 16.39 7.94 -7.07
C LEU A 378 17.46 8.63 -7.91
N ASP A 379 17.52 9.95 -7.75
CA ASP A 379 18.57 10.80 -8.29
C ASP A 379 19.31 11.43 -7.11
N VAL A 380 20.63 11.30 -7.07
CA VAL A 380 21.43 11.73 -5.91
C VAL A 380 22.49 12.72 -6.37
N ALA A 381 22.61 13.84 -5.66
CA ALA A 381 23.74 14.74 -5.83
C ALA A 381 25.05 14.06 -5.40
N VAL A 382 26.22 14.54 -5.82
CA VAL A 382 27.48 13.99 -5.30
C VAL A 382 27.60 14.31 -3.82
N LYS A 383 27.53 13.28 -2.99
CA LYS A 383 27.69 13.39 -1.54
C LYS A 383 29.12 13.07 -1.07
N VAL A 384 29.93 12.38 -1.88
CA VAL A 384 31.30 12.02 -1.51
C VAL A 384 32.19 13.27 -1.48
N PRO A 385 32.84 13.61 -0.35
CA PRO A 385 33.65 14.82 -0.24
C PRO A 385 34.77 14.89 -1.28
N GLY A 386 34.91 16.06 -1.92
CA GLY A 386 35.97 16.31 -2.91
C GLY A 386 35.75 15.66 -4.28
N GLN A 387 34.66 14.92 -4.47
CA GLN A 387 34.27 14.40 -5.78
C GLN A 387 33.29 15.34 -6.49
N ALA A 388 33.23 15.25 -7.81
CA ALA A 388 32.28 15.98 -8.65
C ALA A 388 31.82 15.08 -9.80
N LEU A 389 30.61 15.31 -10.32
CA LEU A 389 30.17 14.66 -11.56
C LEU A 389 30.86 15.29 -12.75
N ASP A 390 31.06 14.50 -13.79
CA ASP A 390 31.37 15.03 -15.12
C ASP A 390 30.16 15.83 -15.63
N PRO A 391 30.26 17.17 -15.75
CA PRO A 391 29.14 18.00 -16.16
C PRO A 391 28.73 17.77 -17.62
N ASN A 392 29.59 17.16 -18.44
CA ASN A 392 29.20 16.79 -19.81
C ASN A 392 28.31 15.56 -19.83
N ARG A 393 28.53 14.62 -18.89
CA ARG A 393 27.75 13.38 -18.78
C ARG A 393 26.50 13.55 -17.93
N TRP A 394 26.56 14.34 -16.86
CA TRP A 394 25.45 14.64 -15.96
C TRP A 394 25.26 16.15 -15.78
N PRO A 395 24.73 16.84 -16.81
CA PRO A 395 24.62 18.30 -16.79
C PRO A 395 23.67 18.84 -15.72
N GLN A 396 22.76 18.01 -15.21
CA GLN A 396 21.83 18.36 -14.13
C GLN A 396 22.49 18.29 -12.73
N GLY A 397 23.73 17.82 -12.63
CA GLY A 397 24.45 17.72 -11.35
C GLY A 397 23.94 16.61 -10.42
N VAL A 398 23.20 15.62 -10.95
CA VAL A 398 22.70 14.46 -10.22
C VAL A 398 23.08 13.16 -10.91
N LEU A 399 23.29 12.11 -10.11
CA LEU A 399 23.51 10.75 -10.56
C LEU A 399 22.17 9.99 -10.51
N PRO A 400 21.66 9.46 -11.64
CA PRO A 400 20.50 8.57 -11.62
C PRO A 400 20.93 7.21 -11.07
N VAL A 401 20.70 6.99 -9.78
CA VAL A 401 21.02 5.73 -9.09
C VAL A 401 19.96 4.68 -9.42
N GLN A 402 18.70 5.11 -9.50
CA GLN A 402 17.58 4.28 -9.94
C GLN A 402 16.58 5.13 -10.73
N SER A 403 16.39 4.82 -12.01
CA SER A 403 15.56 5.60 -12.94
C SER A 403 14.30 4.86 -13.40
N THR A 404 13.91 3.79 -12.70
CA THR A 404 12.87 2.85 -13.14
C THR A 404 11.55 3.53 -13.46
N TYR A 405 11.07 4.44 -12.61
CA TYR A 405 9.77 5.09 -12.85
C TYR A 405 9.80 5.99 -14.09
N LEU A 406 10.83 6.84 -14.24
CA LEU A 406 10.93 7.73 -15.40
C LEU A 406 11.22 6.95 -16.70
N GLU A 407 12.00 5.87 -16.64
CA GLU A 407 12.21 4.96 -17.77
C GLU A 407 10.91 4.27 -18.19
N TRP A 408 10.12 3.79 -17.22
CA TRP A 408 8.81 3.20 -17.47
C TRP A 408 7.85 4.22 -18.11
N GLN A 409 7.78 5.43 -17.55
CA GLN A 409 6.92 6.50 -18.04
C GLN A 409 7.28 6.94 -19.47
N ALA A 410 8.57 6.91 -19.82
CA ALA A 410 9.04 7.21 -21.17
C ALA A 410 8.94 6.00 -22.14
N GLY A 411 8.70 4.80 -21.61
CA GLY A 411 8.72 3.55 -22.34
C GLY A 411 7.38 3.14 -22.94
N ALA A 412 7.40 2.08 -23.75
CA ALA A 412 6.21 1.53 -24.42
C ALA A 412 5.18 0.89 -23.46
N LEU A 413 5.51 0.77 -22.17
CA LEU A 413 4.65 0.18 -21.14
C LEU A 413 4.03 1.23 -20.21
N ALA A 414 4.13 2.53 -20.53
CA ALA A 414 3.66 3.62 -19.66
C ALA A 414 2.16 3.54 -19.32
N ASP A 415 1.33 2.94 -20.17
CA ASP A 415 -0.10 2.74 -19.92
C ASP A 415 -0.41 1.53 -19.02
N ALA A 416 0.57 0.64 -18.82
CA ALA A 416 0.47 -0.50 -17.93
C ALA A 416 1.10 -0.12 -16.57
N PRO A 417 0.30 0.14 -15.51
CA PRO A 417 0.84 0.54 -14.22
C PRO A 417 1.76 -0.56 -13.67
N CYS A 418 2.78 -0.21 -12.89
CA CYS A 418 3.74 -1.17 -12.35
C CYS A 418 3.07 -2.40 -11.71
N GLN A 419 1.94 -2.17 -11.03
CA GLN A 419 1.11 -3.18 -10.39
C GLN A 419 0.57 -4.23 -11.38
N SER A 420 0.31 -3.92 -12.64
CA SER A 420 -0.25 -4.91 -13.59
C SER A 420 0.70 -6.09 -13.83
N CYS A 421 2.01 -5.86 -13.76
CA CYS A 421 3.03 -6.89 -13.97
C CYS A 421 3.62 -7.41 -12.66
N HIS A 422 3.89 -6.52 -11.69
CA HIS A 422 4.56 -6.89 -10.44
C HIS A 422 3.60 -7.29 -9.31
N MET A 423 2.33 -6.92 -9.42
CA MET A 423 1.24 -7.32 -8.53
C MET A 423 0.10 -7.93 -9.36
N PRO A 424 0.34 -9.05 -10.07
CA PRO A 424 -0.58 -9.53 -11.10
C PRO A 424 -1.98 -9.80 -10.52
N PRO A 425 -3.03 -9.73 -11.38
CA PRO A 425 -4.38 -10.10 -10.98
C PRO A 425 -4.41 -11.50 -10.34
N ALA A 426 -5.09 -11.64 -9.21
CA ALA A 426 -5.37 -12.91 -8.56
C ALA A 426 -6.80 -13.36 -8.88
N ALA A 427 -6.95 -14.19 -9.92
CA ALA A 427 -8.26 -14.62 -10.41
C ALA A 427 -9.03 -15.49 -9.40
N GLU A 428 -8.30 -16.16 -8.52
CA GLU A 428 -8.82 -17.10 -7.51
C GLU A 428 -9.32 -16.42 -6.22
N ARG A 429 -9.08 -15.12 -6.05
CA ARG A 429 -9.40 -14.39 -4.82
C ARG A 429 -10.75 -13.71 -4.94
N ALA A 430 -11.65 -14.06 -4.03
CA ALA A 430 -12.97 -13.45 -3.97
C ALA A 430 -12.90 -11.97 -3.62
N ASN A 431 -12.01 -11.58 -2.69
CA ASN A 431 -11.70 -10.19 -2.36
C ASN A 431 -10.40 -10.08 -1.55
N GLY A 432 -10.10 -8.89 -1.04
CA GLY A 432 -8.91 -8.65 -0.22
C GLY A 432 -8.93 -9.34 1.15
N ALA A 433 -10.09 -9.63 1.72
CA ALA A 433 -10.25 -10.27 3.03
C ALA A 433 -10.48 -11.79 2.93
N ASP A 434 -10.18 -12.37 1.77
CA ASP A 434 -10.22 -13.81 1.53
C ASP A 434 -11.58 -14.49 1.80
N LEU A 435 -12.70 -13.86 1.36
CA LEU A 435 -14.04 -14.46 1.47
C LEU A 435 -14.12 -15.90 0.96
N GLN A 436 -13.30 -16.29 -0.02
CA GLN A 436 -13.24 -17.67 -0.52
C GLN A 436 -12.83 -18.70 0.55
N LEU A 437 -12.23 -18.25 1.66
CA LEU A 437 -11.80 -19.10 2.78
C LEU A 437 -12.83 -19.20 3.91
N THR A 438 -13.85 -18.33 3.93
CA THR A 438 -14.86 -18.26 4.99
C THR A 438 -16.30 -18.43 4.49
N GLY A 439 -16.54 -18.25 3.19
CA GLY A 439 -17.83 -18.43 2.53
C GLY A 439 -18.75 -17.20 2.59
N ASP A 440 -19.98 -17.34 2.08
CA ASP A 440 -20.92 -16.22 1.90
C ASP A 440 -21.40 -15.56 3.21
N ALA A 441 -21.29 -16.26 4.35
CA ALA A 441 -21.79 -15.78 5.64
C ALA A 441 -21.04 -14.55 6.18
N GLU A 442 -19.89 -14.21 5.62
CA GLU A 442 -19.07 -13.07 6.05
C GLU A 442 -19.06 -11.89 5.07
N ALA A 443 -19.79 -12.00 3.94
CA ALA A 443 -19.88 -10.92 2.96
C ALA A 443 -20.65 -9.71 3.56
N GLY A 444 -19.97 -8.57 3.69
CA GLY A 444 -20.49 -7.36 4.33
C GLY A 444 -19.39 -6.48 4.92
N ILE A 445 -19.69 -5.75 6.01
CA ILE A 445 -18.74 -4.78 6.61
C ILE A 445 -17.43 -5.46 7.06
N GLN A 446 -17.50 -6.68 7.60
CA GLN A 446 -16.34 -7.37 8.17
C GLN A 446 -15.50 -8.05 7.09
N GLY A 447 -16.11 -8.95 6.31
CA GLY A 447 -15.43 -9.73 5.28
C GLY A 447 -15.34 -9.03 3.92
N GLY A 448 -15.93 -7.85 3.74
CA GLY A 448 -16.04 -7.17 2.44
C GLY A 448 -17.04 -7.85 1.51
N TRP A 449 -17.04 -7.51 0.23
CA TRP A 449 -17.89 -8.13 -0.79
C TRP A 449 -17.05 -8.86 -1.83
N TYR A 450 -17.67 -9.81 -2.53
CA TYR A 450 -17.08 -10.47 -3.69
C TYR A 450 -16.71 -9.44 -4.77
N ARG A 451 -15.61 -9.72 -5.47
CA ARG A 451 -15.08 -8.89 -6.55
C ARG A 451 -14.95 -9.72 -7.82
N PRO A 452 -14.94 -9.06 -8.99
CA PRO A 452 -14.60 -9.73 -10.24
C PRO A 452 -13.23 -10.43 -10.14
N PRO A 453 -13.05 -11.59 -10.78
CA PRO A 453 -11.76 -12.26 -10.86
C PRO A 453 -10.65 -11.30 -11.29
N GLY A 454 -9.54 -11.29 -10.54
CA GLY A 454 -8.38 -10.44 -10.84
C GLY A 454 -8.49 -8.99 -10.34
N ALA A 455 -9.60 -8.60 -9.73
CA ALA A 455 -9.71 -7.29 -9.07
C ALA A 455 -8.76 -7.17 -7.86
N VAL A 456 -8.49 -8.28 -7.18
CA VAL A 456 -7.49 -8.37 -6.11
C VAL A 456 -6.12 -8.60 -6.74
N ARG A 457 -5.12 -7.86 -6.26
CA ARG A 457 -3.75 -7.93 -6.76
C ARG A 457 -2.88 -8.79 -5.84
N GLN A 458 -2.06 -9.66 -6.43
CA GLN A 458 -1.06 -10.41 -5.65
C GLN A 458 -0.05 -9.45 -5.03
N HIS A 459 0.34 -9.71 -3.79
CA HIS A 459 1.34 -8.92 -3.08
C HIS A 459 2.70 -9.62 -3.14
N ALA A 460 3.10 -10.11 -4.31
CA ALA A 460 4.33 -10.89 -4.47
C ALA A 460 5.54 -10.04 -4.92
N TRP A 461 5.27 -8.92 -5.62
CA TRP A 461 6.26 -8.01 -6.23
C TRP A 461 7.33 -8.75 -7.00
N PHE A 462 6.88 -9.53 -7.99
CA PHE A 462 7.75 -10.42 -8.74
C PHE A 462 8.94 -9.67 -9.36
N GLY A 463 10.14 -10.15 -9.05
CA GLY A 463 11.38 -9.59 -9.55
C GLY A 463 12.43 -10.66 -9.88
N PRO A 464 13.68 -10.26 -10.17
CA PRO A 464 14.70 -11.18 -10.66
C PRO A 464 15.18 -12.20 -9.62
N ARG A 465 14.86 -12.01 -8.34
CA ARG A 465 15.26 -12.89 -7.23
C ARG A 465 14.23 -13.99 -6.91
N GLN A 466 13.18 -14.12 -7.71
CA GLN A 466 12.13 -15.13 -7.52
C GLN A 466 12.04 -16.04 -8.75
N PRO A 467 12.94 -17.04 -8.91
CA PRO A 467 12.97 -17.91 -10.09
C PRO A 467 11.63 -18.61 -10.38
N ALA A 468 10.86 -18.94 -9.33
CA ALA A 468 9.54 -19.54 -9.46
C ALA A 468 8.53 -18.67 -10.24
N SER A 469 8.71 -17.34 -10.24
CA SER A 469 7.89 -16.42 -11.04
C SER A 469 8.21 -16.42 -12.52
N ARG A 470 9.39 -16.95 -12.89
CA ARG A 470 9.96 -16.89 -14.24
C ARG A 470 10.03 -15.48 -14.84
N MET A 471 10.05 -14.44 -13.99
CA MET A 471 10.01 -13.04 -14.43
C MET A 471 11.19 -12.68 -15.35
N LEU A 472 12.39 -13.24 -15.11
CA LEU A 472 13.54 -13.01 -15.98
C LEU A 472 13.36 -13.63 -17.36
N GLU A 473 12.78 -14.83 -17.44
CA GLU A 473 12.48 -15.50 -18.71
C GLU A 473 11.37 -14.78 -19.49
N LEU A 474 10.46 -14.11 -18.79
CA LEU A 474 9.37 -13.33 -19.40
C LEU A 474 9.78 -11.90 -19.78
N ALA A 475 10.87 -11.37 -19.20
CA ALA A 475 11.29 -9.98 -19.39
C ALA A 475 11.91 -9.70 -20.77
N ALA A 476 12.40 -10.74 -21.47
CA ALA A 476 12.98 -10.58 -22.81
C ALA A 476 12.82 -11.84 -23.66
N ALA A 477 12.55 -11.64 -24.96
CA ALA A 477 12.60 -12.71 -25.95
C ALA A 477 13.86 -12.56 -26.82
N VAL A 478 14.65 -13.63 -26.93
CA VAL A 478 15.87 -13.66 -27.75
C VAL A 478 15.64 -14.59 -28.94
N PHE A 479 15.69 -14.04 -30.15
CA PHE A 479 15.55 -14.78 -31.40
C PHE A 479 16.91 -14.85 -32.10
N ILE A 480 17.42 -16.06 -32.36
CA ILE A 480 18.67 -16.27 -33.09
C ILE A 480 18.33 -16.75 -34.49
N GLN A 481 18.64 -15.94 -35.50
CA GLN A 481 18.50 -16.32 -36.91
C GLN A 481 19.86 -16.73 -37.48
N HIS A 482 19.96 -17.94 -38.02
CA HIS A 482 21.16 -18.41 -38.72
C HIS A 482 20.94 -18.32 -40.24
N GLN A 483 21.68 -17.44 -40.91
CA GLN A 483 21.70 -17.40 -42.37
C GLN A 483 22.64 -18.49 -42.88
N VAL A 484 22.10 -19.47 -43.61
CA VAL A 484 22.92 -20.43 -44.36
C VAL A 484 23.27 -19.78 -45.70
N ALA A 485 24.56 -19.53 -45.94
CA ALA A 485 25.03 -19.09 -47.25
C ALA A 485 24.87 -20.25 -48.24
N ASN A 486 24.20 -19.98 -49.36
CA ASN A 486 24.03 -20.93 -50.48
C ASN A 486 25.30 -21.06 -51.32
#